data_AF-A0A9C8A827-F1
#
_entry.id   AF-A0A9C8A827-F1
#
_cell.length_a   1.000
_cell.length_b   1.000
_cell.length_c   1.000
_cell.angle_alpha   90.00
_cell.angle_beta   90.00
_cell.angle_gamma   90.00
#
_symmetry.space_group_name_H-M   'P 1'
#
loop_
_entity.id
_entity.type
_entity.pdbx_description
1 polymer ?
#
loop_
_entity_poly.entity_id
_entity_poly.type
_entity_poly.pdbx_seq_one_letter_code
_entity_poly.pdbx_strand_id
1 'polypeptide(L)'
;KRVLVVEDGPTLTHGEMAYGAGWIAARRFGAAEIVDPRPFAVGSIIEVYNKYPTTGNVLPAMGYGEAQIKELEGTIQNADVDLVVIGTPIDLSRILKIDKPFQRVQYELQEIGKPTLEDILRDKFAKE
;
A
#
# COMPACT_ATOMS: atom_id res chain seq x y z
N LYS A 1 2.02 -18.59 -2.54
CA LYS A 1 0.72 -17.89 -2.43
C LYS A 1 0.64 -16.84 -3.52
N ARG A 2 -0.50 -16.76 -4.22
CA ARG A 2 -0.88 -15.64 -5.09
C ARG A 2 -1.41 -14.52 -4.20
N VAL A 3 -0.90 -13.31 -4.36
CA VAL A 3 -1.20 -12.21 -3.44
C VAL A 3 -1.79 -11.01 -4.16
N LEU A 4 -2.75 -10.36 -3.50
CA LEU A 4 -3.21 -9.02 -3.83
C LEU A 4 -2.43 -8.04 -2.97
N VAL A 5 -1.80 -7.04 -3.58
CA VAL A 5 -1.09 -5.98 -2.84
C VAL A 5 -1.95 -4.72 -2.85
N VAL A 6 -2.27 -4.21 -1.67
CA VAL A 6 -2.95 -2.92 -1.46
C VAL A 6 -1.92 -1.89 -1.03
N GLU A 7 -1.85 -0.78 -1.74
CA GLU A 7 -0.85 0.26 -1.51
C GLU A 7 -1.48 1.63 -1.33
N ASP A 8 -0.71 2.53 -0.74
CA ASP A 8 -1.14 3.92 -0.62
C ASP A 8 -1.15 4.62 -1.99
N GLY A 9 -2.33 5.11 -2.36
CA GLY A 9 -2.59 5.68 -3.67
C GLY A 9 -1.68 6.86 -4.06
N PRO A 10 -1.49 7.89 -3.21
CA PRO A 10 -0.62 9.03 -3.50
C PRO A 10 0.83 8.64 -3.80
N THR A 11 1.35 7.60 -3.15
CA THR A 11 2.71 7.10 -3.38
C THR A 11 2.91 6.64 -4.83
N LEU A 12 1.91 5.96 -5.39
CA LEU A 12 1.97 5.40 -6.74
C LEU A 12 1.53 6.38 -7.83
N THR A 13 0.68 7.33 -7.48
CA THR A 13 0.06 8.26 -8.43
C THR A 13 0.74 9.62 -8.51
N HIS A 14 1.54 9.98 -7.49
CA HIS A 14 2.21 11.30 -7.39
C HIS A 14 3.67 11.22 -6.93
N GLY A 15 4.15 10.09 -6.40
CA GLY A 15 5.42 10.00 -5.68
C GLY A 15 6.66 9.55 -6.47
N GLU A 16 6.59 9.48 -7.81
CA GLU A 16 7.64 8.91 -8.70
C GLU A 16 8.05 7.45 -8.41
N MET A 17 7.56 6.84 -7.32
CA MET A 17 7.82 5.45 -6.95
C MET A 17 6.90 4.51 -7.73
N ALA A 18 7.50 3.64 -8.54
CA ALA A 18 6.76 2.65 -9.32
C ALA A 18 6.16 1.50 -8.48
N TYR A 19 6.58 1.37 -7.21
CA TYR A 19 6.14 0.32 -6.30
C TYR A 19 6.29 0.76 -4.83
N GLY A 20 5.34 0.32 -3.99
CA GLY A 20 5.30 0.61 -2.55
C GLY A 20 5.84 -0.52 -1.68
N ALA A 21 5.67 -0.37 -0.36
CA ALA A 21 6.23 -1.26 0.65
C ALA A 21 5.64 -2.68 0.60
N GLY A 22 4.34 -2.78 0.36
CA GLY A 22 3.64 -4.05 0.18
C GLY A 22 4.15 -4.83 -1.03
N TRP A 23 4.42 -4.16 -2.15
CA TRP A 23 4.96 -4.79 -3.36
C TRP A 23 6.37 -5.33 -3.11
N ILE A 24 7.24 -4.52 -2.47
CA ILE A 24 8.60 -4.93 -2.09
C ILE A 24 8.55 -6.14 -1.14
N ALA A 25 7.68 -6.11 -0.13
CA ALA A 25 7.51 -7.22 0.80
C ALA A 25 7.03 -8.49 0.09
N ALA A 26 6.02 -8.39 -0.77
CA ALA A 26 5.52 -9.53 -1.54
C ALA A 26 6.64 -10.21 -2.35
N ARG A 27 7.51 -9.43 -3.01
CA ARG A 27 8.67 -9.96 -3.73
C ARG A 27 9.72 -10.56 -2.80
N ARG A 28 10.10 -9.84 -1.75
CA ARG A 28 11.14 -10.27 -0.80
C ARG A 28 10.81 -11.59 -0.11
N PHE A 29 9.53 -11.81 0.20
CA PHE A 29 9.07 -13.03 0.87
C PHE A 29 8.58 -14.11 -0.10
N GLY A 30 8.85 -13.98 -1.40
CA GLY A 30 8.63 -15.03 -2.38
C GLY A 30 7.16 -15.31 -2.70
N ALA A 31 6.33 -14.27 -2.80
CA ALA A 31 5.00 -14.41 -3.39
C ALA A 31 5.12 -15.06 -4.77
N ALA A 32 4.28 -16.07 -5.03
CA ALA A 32 4.32 -16.81 -6.30
C ALA A 32 3.86 -15.92 -7.46
N GLU A 33 2.93 -15.02 -7.17
CA GLU A 33 2.37 -14.06 -8.12
C GLU A 33 1.84 -12.84 -7.36
N ILE A 34 2.05 -11.65 -7.93
CA ILE A 34 1.33 -10.43 -7.53
C ILE A 34 0.23 -10.22 -8.57
N VAL A 35 -1.00 -10.54 -8.19
CA VAL A 35 -2.15 -10.60 -9.09
C VAL A 35 -2.58 -9.20 -9.51
N ASP A 36 -2.84 -8.99 -10.81
CA ASP A 36 -3.39 -7.73 -11.31
C ASP A 36 -4.81 -7.51 -10.75
N PRO A 37 -5.06 -6.45 -9.98
CA PRO A 37 -6.37 -6.13 -9.42
C PRO A 37 -7.40 -5.61 -10.44
N ARG A 38 -6.98 -5.13 -11.62
CA ARG A 38 -7.87 -4.45 -12.59
C ARG A 38 -9.12 -5.27 -12.97
N PRO A 39 -9.06 -6.60 -13.21
CA PRO A 39 -10.24 -7.39 -13.53
C PRO A 39 -11.29 -7.46 -12.40
N PHE A 40 -10.90 -7.11 -11.19
CA PHE A 40 -11.72 -7.19 -9.98
C PHE A 40 -12.16 -5.81 -9.47
N ALA A 41 -11.61 -4.75 -10.05
CA ALA A 41 -11.86 -3.37 -9.64
C ALA A 41 -13.32 -2.99 -9.87
N VAL A 42 -13.89 -2.25 -8.92
CA VAL A 42 -15.26 -1.73 -9.00
C VAL A 42 -15.30 -0.22 -8.78
N GLY A 43 -16.31 0.42 -9.34
CA GLY A 43 -16.59 1.84 -9.10
C GLY A 43 -15.42 2.77 -9.44
N SER A 44 -15.14 3.74 -8.57
CA SER A 44 -14.12 4.77 -8.82
C SER A 44 -12.69 4.21 -8.96
N ILE A 45 -12.41 3.00 -8.48
CA ILE A 45 -11.10 2.34 -8.61
C ILE A 45 -10.79 2.04 -10.09
N ILE A 46 -11.80 1.75 -10.91
CA ILE A 46 -11.63 1.59 -12.36
C ILE A 46 -11.13 2.90 -12.99
N GLU A 47 -11.71 4.02 -12.57
CA GLU A 47 -11.33 5.36 -13.05
C GLU A 47 -9.90 5.71 -12.65
N VAL A 48 -9.47 5.29 -11.45
CA VAL A 48 -8.09 5.46 -10.99
C VAL A 48 -7.11 4.75 -11.92
N TYR A 49 -7.37 3.50 -12.32
CA TYR A 49 -6.48 2.82 -13.27
C TYR A 49 -6.46 3.48 -14.65
N ASN A 50 -7.60 4.00 -15.11
CA ASN A 50 -7.67 4.72 -16.38
C ASN A 50 -6.88 6.04 -16.32
N LYS A 51 -6.96 6.74 -15.19
CA LYS A 51 -6.24 8.00 -14.96
C LYS A 51 -4.74 7.78 -14.75
N TYR A 52 -4.36 6.67 -14.11
CA TYR A 52 -2.98 6.33 -13.77
C TYR A 52 -2.62 4.93 -14.30
N PRO A 53 -2.43 4.78 -15.62
CA PRO A 53 -2.19 3.48 -16.25
C PRO A 53 -0.90 2.80 -15.78
N THR A 54 0.05 3.58 -15.25
CA THR A 54 1.34 3.13 -14.73
C THR A 54 1.29 2.54 -13.31
N THR A 55 0.12 2.53 -12.65
CA THR A 55 -0.05 2.02 -11.27
C THR A 55 0.45 0.58 -11.11
N GLY A 56 0.47 -0.22 -12.19
CA GLY A 56 0.98 -1.60 -12.15
C GLY A 56 0.02 -2.56 -11.45
N ASN A 57 0.54 -3.68 -10.94
CA ASN A 57 -0.25 -4.75 -10.33
C ASN A 57 -0.47 -4.53 -8.82
N VAL A 58 -0.97 -3.38 -8.45
CA VAL A 58 -1.26 -3.03 -7.04
C VAL A 58 -2.59 -2.31 -6.97
N LEU A 59 -3.33 -2.55 -5.89
CA LEU A 59 -4.63 -1.94 -5.62
C LEU A 59 -4.43 -0.63 -4.87
N PRO A 60 -4.68 0.54 -5.50
CA PRO A 60 -4.46 1.82 -4.84
C PRO A 60 -5.61 2.14 -3.87
N ALA A 61 -5.27 2.42 -2.61
CA ALA A 61 -6.21 2.94 -1.61
C ALA A 61 -6.36 4.45 -1.79
N MET A 62 -7.26 4.88 -2.69
CA MET A 62 -7.46 6.28 -3.06
C MET A 62 -8.51 6.99 -2.19
N GLY A 63 -8.29 7.02 -0.88
CA GLY A 63 -9.20 7.67 0.07
C GLY A 63 -10.19 6.71 0.76
N TYR A 64 -10.91 7.25 1.74
CA TYR A 64 -11.66 6.47 2.73
C TYR A 64 -13.08 7.01 2.97
N GLY A 65 -13.69 7.63 1.96
CA GLY A 65 -15.12 7.93 1.98
C GLY A 65 -15.96 6.64 1.97
N GLU A 66 -17.22 6.71 2.40
CA GLU A 66 -18.08 5.51 2.52
C GLU A 66 -18.16 4.69 1.23
N ALA A 67 -18.30 5.36 0.07
CA ALA A 67 -18.30 4.70 -1.23
C ALA A 67 -16.95 4.04 -1.55
N GLN A 68 -15.84 4.73 -1.29
CA GLN A 68 -14.49 4.24 -1.57
C GLN A 68 -14.13 3.04 -0.69
N ILE A 69 -14.56 3.05 0.58
CA ILE A 69 -14.45 1.92 1.50
C ILE A 69 -15.15 0.69 0.91
N LYS A 70 -16.42 0.84 0.51
CA LYS A 70 -17.21 -0.25 -0.09
C LYS A 70 -16.61 -0.77 -1.40
N GLU A 71 -16.10 0.12 -2.23
CA GLU A 71 -15.44 -0.25 -3.50
C GLU A 71 -14.13 -1.00 -3.26
N LEU A 72 -13.34 -0.57 -2.26
CA LEU A 72 -12.10 -1.24 -1.87
C LEU A 72 -12.38 -2.63 -1.29
N GLU A 73 -13.37 -2.76 -0.40
CA GLU A 73 -13.86 -4.05 0.12
C GLU A 73 -14.32 -4.97 -1.02
N GLY A 74 -15.17 -4.46 -1.92
CA GLY A 74 -15.68 -5.22 -3.06
C GLY A 74 -14.56 -5.70 -3.98
N THR A 75 -13.59 -4.84 -4.28
CA THR A 75 -12.43 -5.20 -5.11
C THR A 75 -11.58 -6.28 -4.44
N ILE A 76 -11.29 -6.14 -3.15
CA ILE A 76 -10.56 -7.15 -2.38
C ILE A 76 -11.31 -8.47 -2.35
N GLN A 77 -12.64 -8.44 -2.16
CA GLN A 77 -13.47 -9.62 -2.08
C GLN A 77 -13.60 -10.35 -3.42
N ASN A 78 -13.61 -9.63 -4.54
CA ASN A 78 -13.66 -10.21 -5.88
C ASN A 78 -12.32 -10.81 -6.34
N ALA A 79 -11.19 -10.33 -5.81
CA ALA A 79 -9.86 -10.76 -6.24
C ALA A 79 -9.56 -12.24 -5.93
N ASP A 80 -9.30 -13.06 -6.94
CA ASP A 80 -8.93 -14.47 -6.73
C ASP A 80 -7.48 -14.62 -6.24
N VAL A 81 -7.27 -14.55 -4.92
CA VAL A 81 -5.95 -14.57 -4.25
C VAL A 81 -5.98 -15.33 -2.92
N ASP A 82 -4.81 -15.83 -2.51
CA ASP A 82 -4.65 -16.57 -1.24
C ASP A 82 -4.40 -15.66 -0.03
N LEU A 83 -3.94 -14.43 -0.26
CA LEU A 83 -3.52 -13.48 0.77
C LEU A 83 -3.61 -12.03 0.26
N VAL A 84 -4.02 -11.12 1.13
CA VAL A 84 -3.96 -9.67 0.90
C VAL A 84 -2.78 -9.07 1.66
N VAL A 85 -1.88 -8.37 0.97
CA VAL A 85 -0.75 -7.66 1.57
C VAL A 85 -1.10 -6.19 1.65
N ILE A 86 -1.14 -5.62 2.85
CA ILE A 86 -1.56 -4.23 3.10
C ILE A 86 -0.30 -3.39 3.35
N GLY A 87 0.08 -2.58 2.37
CA GLY A 87 1.23 -1.66 2.40
C GLY A 87 0.88 -0.21 2.75
N THR A 88 -0.34 0.07 3.18
CA THR A 88 -0.78 1.43 3.54
C THR A 88 -0.23 1.88 4.90
N PRO A 89 0.06 3.19 5.11
CA PRO A 89 0.46 3.73 6.41
C PRO A 89 -0.57 3.46 7.50
N ILE A 90 -1.86 3.64 7.19
CA ILE A 90 -2.95 3.34 8.13
C ILE A 90 -3.24 1.84 8.19
N ASP A 91 -3.89 1.43 9.27
CA ASP A 91 -4.39 0.07 9.44
C ASP A 91 -5.77 -0.08 8.80
N LEU A 92 -5.84 -0.59 7.57
CA LEU A 92 -7.10 -0.76 6.85
C LEU A 92 -8.06 -1.70 7.57
N SER A 93 -7.58 -2.63 8.42
CA SER A 93 -8.46 -3.55 9.16
C SER A 93 -9.41 -2.83 10.13
N ARG A 94 -9.14 -1.56 10.44
CA ARG A 94 -9.98 -0.73 11.31
C ARG A 94 -11.17 -0.10 10.59
N ILE A 95 -11.14 -0.08 9.26
CA ILE A 95 -12.14 0.62 8.43
C ILE A 95 -12.71 -0.26 7.31
N LEU A 96 -12.03 -1.35 6.96
CA LEU A 96 -12.49 -2.35 6.01
C LEU A 96 -12.79 -3.67 6.71
N LYS A 97 -13.84 -4.34 6.27
CA LYS A 97 -14.05 -5.76 6.50
C LYS A 97 -13.31 -6.57 5.44
N ILE A 98 -12.26 -7.27 5.86
CA ILE A 98 -11.45 -8.11 4.98
C ILE A 98 -11.63 -9.57 5.42
N ASP A 99 -12.43 -10.33 4.68
CA ASP A 99 -12.74 -11.73 5.00
C ASP A 99 -11.63 -12.71 4.54
N LYS A 100 -10.70 -12.24 3.69
CA LYS A 100 -9.55 -13.02 3.22
C LYS A 100 -8.38 -12.91 4.20
N PRO A 101 -7.49 -13.93 4.29
CA PRO A 101 -6.26 -13.79 5.03
C PRO A 101 -5.50 -12.54 4.58
N PHE A 102 -5.01 -11.74 5.53
CA PHE A 102 -4.25 -10.55 5.21
C PHE A 102 -3.03 -10.40 6.12
N GLN A 103 -2.01 -9.71 5.61
CA GLN A 103 -0.82 -9.34 6.37
C GLN A 103 -0.52 -7.87 6.12
N ARG A 104 -0.34 -7.12 7.22
CA ARG A 104 0.08 -5.73 7.16
C ARG A 104 1.60 -5.64 7.07
N VAL A 105 2.07 -4.76 6.20
CA VAL A 105 3.47 -4.42 5.99
C VAL A 105 3.68 -3.00 6.51
N GLN A 106 4.72 -2.84 7.31
CA GLN A 106 5.12 -1.54 7.84
C GLN A 106 6.54 -1.25 7.38
N TYR A 107 6.81 0.03 7.16
CA TYR A 107 8.14 0.55 6.91
C TYR A 107 8.34 1.78 7.77
N GLU A 108 9.58 2.04 8.12
CA GLU A 108 9.99 3.24 8.84
C GLU A 108 11.15 3.89 8.09
N LEU A 109 11.25 5.21 8.22
CA LEU A 109 12.41 5.93 7.71
C LEU A 109 13.64 5.48 8.50
N GLN A 110 14.66 5.04 7.78
CA GLN A 110 15.98 4.81 8.34
C GLN A 110 16.93 5.87 7.79
N GLU A 111 17.48 6.70 8.67
CA GLU A 111 18.54 7.62 8.28
C GLU A 111 19.84 6.85 8.03
N ILE A 112 20.37 6.96 6.82
CA ILE A 112 21.62 6.32 6.41
C ILE A 112 22.71 7.39 6.34
N GLY A 113 23.71 7.27 7.20
CA GLY A 113 24.85 8.20 7.26
C GLY A 113 24.86 9.04 8.53
N LYS A 114 25.89 9.88 8.65
CA LYS A 114 26.08 10.80 9.78
C LYS A 114 26.50 12.19 9.28
N PRO A 115 26.17 13.26 10.04
CA PRO A 115 25.33 13.25 11.26
C PRO A 115 23.85 13.00 10.94
N THR A 116 23.13 12.34 11.86
CA THR A 116 21.67 12.19 11.76
C THR A 116 20.95 13.49 12.15
N LEU A 117 19.66 13.62 11.84
CA LEU A 117 18.83 14.71 12.35
C LEU A 117 18.86 14.77 13.87
N GLU A 118 18.84 13.61 14.54
CA GLU A 118 19.00 13.53 15.98
C GLU A 118 20.37 14.07 16.44
N ASP A 119 21.46 13.72 15.76
CA ASP A 119 22.81 14.23 16.08
C ASP A 119 22.83 15.77 15.99
N ILE A 120 22.23 16.36 14.95
CA ILE A 120 22.15 17.82 14.76
C ILE A 120 21.29 18.47 15.84
N LEU A 121 20.14 17.88 16.17
CA LEU A 121 19.25 18.41 17.21
C LEU A 121 19.91 18.36 18.59
N ARG A 122 20.66 17.29 18.89
CA ARG A 122 21.44 17.18 20.13
C ARG A 122 22.53 18.24 20.19
N ASP A 123 23.32 18.40 19.14
CA ASP A 123 24.39 19.41 19.10
C ASP A 123 23.85 20.84 19.29
N LYS A 124 22.69 21.14 18.68
CA LYS A 124 22.10 22.48 18.72
C LYS A 124 21.32 22.80 19.99
N PHE A 125 20.76 21.79 20.66
CA PHE A 125 19.82 21.98 21.78
C PHE A 125 20.19 21.23 23.06
N ALA A 126 21.35 20.57 23.14
CA ALA A 126 21.88 20.09 24.41
C ALA A 126 22.06 21.31 25.33
N LYS A 127 21.17 21.43 26.32
CA LYS A 127 21.36 22.36 27.45
C LYS A 127 22.50 21.81 28.32
N GLU A 128 23.35 22.72 28.79
CA GLU A 128 24.36 22.47 29.84
C GLU A 128 23.76 21.76 31.06
#